data_AF-A0A920BTY4-F1
#
_entry.id   AF-A0A920BTY4-F1
#
_cell.length_a   1.000
_cell.length_b   1.000
_cell.length_c   1.000
_cell.angle_alpha   90.00
_cell.angle_beta   90.00
_cell.angle_gamma   90.00
#
_symmetry.space_group_name_H-M   'P 1'
#
loop_
_entity.id
_entity.type
_entity.pdbx_description
1 polymer ?
#
loop_
_entity_poly.entity_id
_entity_poly.type
_entity_poly.pdbx_seq_one_letter_code
_entity_poly.pdbx_strand_id
1 'polypeptide(L)'
;MLKHILVLSLFVSLTACAGNIKKEPQHPLLSSDENNYSLLIVDEAETEIGSLEWKDNYNIKNVKTVLKLDSLEEADQSYKFLQLDRTPIFIVFDMTNVVLKTGSEQELVQFLQEHHPNE
;
A
#
# COMPACT_ATOMS: atom_id res chain seq x y z
N MET A 1 38.22 -11.48 56.12
CA MET A 1 38.62 -10.15 55.67
C MET A 1 38.29 -10.02 54.17
N LEU A 2 37.58 -8.93 53.85
CA LEU A 2 37.41 -8.26 52.57
C LEU A 2 37.20 -9.09 51.27
N LYS A 3 35.93 -9.16 50.89
CA LYS A 3 35.42 -9.39 49.53
C LYS A 3 36.02 -8.37 48.56
N HIS A 4 36.72 -8.82 47.52
CA HIS A 4 36.92 -8.02 46.31
C HIS A 4 36.44 -8.80 45.08
N ILE A 5 35.16 -8.58 44.82
CA ILE A 5 34.44 -8.91 43.60
C ILE A 5 35.04 -8.04 42.49
N LEU A 6 35.73 -8.65 41.53
CA LEU A 6 36.23 -7.97 40.34
C LEU A 6 35.20 -8.22 39.22
N VAL A 7 34.10 -7.44 39.26
CA VAL A 7 33.12 -7.41 38.17
C VAL A 7 33.76 -6.62 37.04
N LEU A 8 34.32 -7.35 36.08
CA LEU A 8 34.78 -6.79 34.82
C LEU A 8 33.53 -6.34 34.04
N SER A 9 33.20 -5.07 34.20
CA SER A 9 32.09 -4.35 33.59
C SER A 9 32.23 -4.35 32.06
N LEU A 10 31.70 -5.38 31.41
CA LEU A 10 31.48 -5.45 29.97
C LEU A 10 30.24 -4.63 29.59
N PHE A 11 30.35 -3.30 29.63
CA PHE A 11 29.35 -2.41 29.02
C PHE A 11 29.81 -2.09 27.60
N VAL A 12 29.62 -3.06 26.70
CA VAL A 12 29.52 -2.76 25.28
C VAL A 12 28.12 -2.20 25.08
N SER A 13 27.99 -0.88 25.24
CA SER A 13 26.79 -0.16 24.87
C SER A 13 26.64 -0.26 23.36
N LEU A 14 25.99 -1.33 22.90
CA LEU A 14 25.35 -1.37 21.60
C LEU A 14 24.23 -0.32 21.65
N THR A 15 24.57 0.93 21.33
CA THR A 15 23.59 1.90 20.89
C THR A 15 23.05 1.35 19.58
N ALA A 16 22.03 0.52 19.68
CA ALA A 16 21.15 0.22 18.56
C ALA A 16 20.61 1.58 18.11
N CYS A 17 21.15 2.08 17.01
CA CYS A 17 20.54 3.18 16.30
C CYS A 17 19.09 2.75 16.04
N ALA A 18 18.14 3.34 16.76
CA ALA A 18 16.74 3.34 16.38
C ALA A 18 16.62 4.20 15.12
N GLY A 19 17.23 3.72 14.04
CA GLY A 19 16.89 4.18 12.71
C GLY A 19 15.46 3.76 12.52
N ASN A 20 14.56 4.73 12.34
CA ASN A 20 13.25 4.48 11.76
C ASN A 20 13.52 3.85 10.40
N ILE A 21 13.60 2.52 10.36
CA ILE A 21 13.68 1.75 9.12
C ILE A 21 12.34 2.01 8.47
N LYS A 22 12.28 3.00 7.58
CA LYS A 22 11.19 3.09 6.61
C LYS A 22 11.21 1.74 5.91
N LYS A 23 10.23 0.88 6.21
CA LYS A 23 10.03 -0.35 5.46
C LYS A 23 9.79 0.09 4.04
N GLU A 24 10.80 -0.04 3.18
CA GLU A 24 10.59 0.17 1.77
C GLU A 24 9.53 -0.84 1.30
N PRO A 25 8.56 -0.40 0.49
CA PRO A 25 7.52 -1.29 -0.01
C PRO A 25 8.18 -2.44 -0.76
N GLN A 26 7.85 -3.67 -0.37
CA GLN A 26 8.45 -4.87 -0.96
C GLN A 26 8.07 -5.08 -2.43
N HIS A 27 7.07 -4.33 -2.92
CA HIS A 27 6.62 -4.36 -4.30
C HIS A 27 6.11 -2.97 -4.71
N PRO A 28 6.32 -2.49 -5.96
CA PRO A 28 5.93 -1.14 -6.39
C PRO A 28 4.44 -0.81 -6.27
N LEU A 29 3.58 -1.84 -6.20
CA LEU A 29 2.14 -1.69 -6.01
C LEU A 29 1.73 -1.52 -4.54
N LEU A 30 2.55 -1.99 -3.59
CA LEU A 30 2.24 -1.87 -2.17
C LEU A 30 2.42 -0.42 -1.72
N SER A 31 1.63 -0.01 -0.74
CA SER A 31 1.81 1.29 -0.15
C SER A 31 3.15 1.41 0.56
N SER A 32 3.81 2.55 0.37
CA SER A 32 4.99 2.97 1.14
C SER A 32 4.63 3.75 2.41
N ASP A 33 3.34 3.94 2.66
CA ASP A 33 2.80 4.80 3.72
C ASP A 33 1.75 4.02 4.50
N GLU A 34 2.02 3.77 5.78
CA GLU A 34 1.13 3.00 6.65
C GLU A 34 -0.27 3.61 6.79
N ASN A 35 -0.41 4.92 6.56
CA ASN A 35 -1.69 5.62 6.71
C ASN A 35 -2.45 5.77 5.39
N ASN A 36 -1.89 5.28 4.28
CA ASN A 36 -2.51 5.41 2.96
C ASN A 36 -2.46 4.10 2.18
N TYR A 37 -3.44 3.92 1.31
CA TYR A 37 -3.44 2.89 0.29
C TYR A 37 -2.69 3.34 -0.97
N SER A 38 -2.31 2.35 -1.77
CA SER A 38 -2.04 2.51 -3.20
C SER A 38 -3.15 1.87 -4.00
N LEU A 39 -3.49 2.46 -5.15
CA LEU A 39 -4.57 2.00 -6.03
C LEU A 39 -4.01 1.72 -7.42
N LEU A 40 -4.27 0.52 -7.95
CA LEU A 40 -4.14 0.22 -9.37
C LEU A 40 -5.52 0.29 -10.02
N ILE A 41 -5.62 1.07 -11.10
CA ILE A 41 -6.80 1.20 -11.95
C ILE A 41 -6.42 0.60 -13.30
N VAL A 42 -7.15 -0.43 -13.73
CA VAL A 42 -7.05 -0.96 -15.10
C VAL A 42 -8.37 -0.73 -15.78
N ASP A 43 -8.41 0.21 -16.70
CA ASP A 43 -9.64 0.70 -17.30
C ASP A 43 -9.44 1.17 -18.74
N GLU A 44 -9.94 0.38 -19.68
CA GLU A 44 -9.83 0.63 -21.13
C GLU A 44 -10.86 1.64 -21.63
N ALA A 45 -11.90 1.95 -20.85
CA ALA A 45 -13.04 2.76 -21.26
C ALA A 45 -13.01 4.20 -20.72
N GLU A 46 -12.00 4.55 -19.92
CA GLU A 46 -11.84 5.85 -19.26
C GLU A 46 -13.07 6.30 -18.45
N THR A 47 -13.45 5.48 -17.48
CA THR A 47 -14.48 5.76 -16.46
C THR A 47 -14.17 6.98 -15.59
N GLU A 48 -15.14 7.43 -14.77
CA GLU A 48 -14.99 8.61 -13.91
C GLU A 48 -13.79 8.45 -12.95
N ILE A 49 -13.60 7.26 -12.38
CA ILE A 49 -12.44 6.98 -11.51
C ILE A 49 -11.12 7.00 -12.27
N GLY A 50 -11.14 6.77 -13.59
CA GLY A 50 -9.99 6.94 -14.48
C GLY A 50 -9.47 8.38 -14.61
N SER A 51 -10.22 9.39 -14.14
CA SER A 51 -9.92 10.82 -14.33
C SER A 51 -9.07 11.48 -13.22
N LEU A 52 -8.61 10.75 -12.20
CA LEU A 52 -7.88 11.24 -11.00
C LEU A 52 -8.62 12.28 -10.13
N GLU A 53 -9.62 12.99 -10.65
CA GLU A 53 -10.46 13.96 -9.91
C GLU A 53 -11.45 13.28 -8.95
N TRP A 54 -11.73 11.99 -9.16
CA TRP A 54 -12.68 11.20 -8.34
C TRP A 54 -12.41 11.28 -6.84
N LYS A 55 -11.15 11.40 -6.42
CA LYS A 55 -10.80 11.49 -5.00
C LYS A 55 -11.44 12.70 -4.34
N ASP A 56 -11.45 13.85 -5.02
CA ASP A 56 -12.02 15.08 -4.47
C ASP A 56 -13.56 15.00 -4.49
N ASN A 57 -14.15 14.44 -5.54
CA ASN A 57 -15.60 14.21 -5.65
C ASN A 57 -16.14 13.34 -4.51
N TYR A 58 -15.41 12.29 -4.14
CA TYR A 58 -15.81 11.34 -3.10
C TYR A 58 -15.16 11.60 -1.73
N ASN A 59 -14.40 12.70 -1.59
CA ASN A 59 -13.66 13.09 -0.37
C ASN A 59 -12.72 11.99 0.17
N ILE A 60 -12.00 11.32 -0.73
CA ILE A 60 -11.06 10.23 -0.44
C ILE A 60 -9.66 10.79 -0.18
N LYS A 61 -9.18 10.62 1.07
CA LYS A 61 -7.90 11.18 1.53
C LYS A 61 -6.83 10.14 1.86
N ASN A 62 -7.22 8.86 1.90
CA ASN A 62 -6.40 7.72 2.30
C ASN A 62 -5.80 6.97 1.09
N VAL A 63 -5.73 7.59 -0.10
CA VAL A 63 -5.05 7.01 -1.28
C VAL A 63 -3.95 7.96 -1.72
N LYS A 64 -2.70 7.53 -1.63
CA LYS A 64 -1.54 8.38 -1.94
C LYS A 64 -0.97 8.13 -3.33
N THR A 65 -0.93 6.88 -3.74
CA THR A 65 -0.42 6.46 -5.04
C THR A 65 -1.57 5.93 -5.87
N VAL A 66 -1.69 6.43 -7.10
CA VAL A 66 -2.62 5.88 -8.10
C VAL A 66 -1.79 5.51 -9.33
N LEU A 67 -1.90 4.26 -9.74
CA LEU A 67 -1.33 3.72 -10.97
C LEU A 67 -2.49 3.42 -11.90
N LYS A 68 -2.45 3.97 -13.11
CA LYS A 68 -3.47 3.73 -14.12
C LYS A 68 -2.83 3.00 -15.30
N LEU A 69 -3.50 1.95 -15.77
CA LEU A 69 -3.21 1.25 -17.00
C LEU A 69 -4.46 1.24 -17.87
N ASP A 70 -4.29 1.57 -19.14
CA ASP A 70 -5.41 1.70 -20.09
C ASP A 70 -5.59 0.41 -20.93
N SER A 71 -5.00 -0.71 -20.47
CA SER A 71 -5.05 -2.01 -21.16
C SER A 71 -5.01 -3.19 -20.17
N LEU A 72 -5.95 -4.13 -20.35
CA LEU A 72 -5.91 -5.41 -19.63
C LEU A 72 -4.65 -6.22 -19.96
N GLU A 73 -4.22 -6.18 -21.22
CA GLU A 73 -3.03 -6.89 -21.69
C GLU A 73 -1.77 -6.35 -21.01
N GLU A 74 -1.60 -5.04 -20.96
CA GLU A 74 -0.45 -4.41 -20.27
C GLU A 74 -0.45 -4.74 -18.78
N ALA A 75 -1.62 -4.70 -18.14
CA ALA A 75 -1.77 -5.01 -16.73
C ALA A 75 -1.47 -6.48 -16.40
N ASP A 76 -1.97 -7.42 -17.22
CA ASP A 76 -1.67 -8.84 -17.05
C ASP A 76 -0.19 -9.13 -17.31
N GLN A 77 0.43 -8.52 -18.32
CA GLN A 77 1.86 -8.67 -18.59
C GLN A 77 2.73 -8.14 -17.45
N SER A 78 2.40 -6.95 -16.93
CA SER A 78 3.17 -6.28 -15.88
C SER A 78 2.96 -6.93 -14.51
N TYR A 79 1.77 -7.46 -14.25
CA TYR A 79 1.34 -7.92 -12.93
C TYR A 79 0.61 -9.27 -12.98
N LYS A 80 1.18 -10.28 -13.67
CA LYS A 80 0.61 -11.64 -13.80
C LYS A 80 0.09 -12.28 -12.51
N PHE A 81 0.73 -11.98 -11.38
CA PHE A 81 0.32 -12.52 -10.08
C PHE A 81 -1.08 -12.06 -9.64
N LEU A 82 -1.58 -10.95 -10.19
CA LEU A 82 -2.91 -10.43 -9.91
C LEU A 82 -4.02 -11.21 -10.63
N GLN A 83 -3.69 -11.99 -11.66
CA GLN A 83 -4.63 -12.80 -12.45
C GLN A 83 -5.86 -11.97 -12.88
N LEU A 84 -5.64 -11.02 -13.79
CA LEU A 84 -6.67 -10.09 -14.26
C LEU A 84 -7.36 -10.69 -15.49
N ASP A 85 -8.69 -10.69 -15.50
CA ASP A 85 -9.50 -11.33 -16.55
C ASP A 85 -10.55 -10.40 -17.17
N ARG A 86 -10.68 -9.16 -16.66
CA ARG A 86 -11.68 -8.18 -17.12
C ARG A 86 -11.29 -6.74 -16.75
N THR A 87 -11.95 -5.79 -17.42
CA THR A 87 -11.92 -4.35 -17.14
C THR A 87 -13.35 -3.80 -17.02
N PRO A 88 -13.58 -2.72 -16.25
CA PRO A 88 -12.62 -2.08 -15.36
C PRO A 88 -12.30 -2.97 -14.15
N ILE A 89 -11.10 -2.82 -13.61
CA ILE A 89 -10.73 -3.44 -12.34
C ILE A 89 -9.88 -2.50 -11.48
N PHE A 90 -10.26 -2.43 -10.22
CA PHE A 90 -9.67 -1.58 -9.20
C PHE A 90 -9.07 -2.47 -8.11
N ILE A 91 -7.81 -2.23 -7.78
CA ILE A 91 -7.07 -3.06 -6.83
C ILE A 91 -6.41 -2.16 -5.81
N VAL A 92 -6.82 -2.31 -4.56
CA VAL A 92 -6.33 -1.52 -3.43
C VAL A 92 -5.29 -2.33 -2.69
N PHE A 93 -4.16 -1.71 -2.41
CA PHE A 93 -3.02 -2.30 -1.71
C PHE A 93 -2.74 -1.52 -0.42
N ASP A 94 -2.55 -2.25 0.68
CA ASP A 94 -1.90 -1.73 1.88
C ASP A 94 -0.37 -1.91 1.77
N MET A 95 0.35 -1.83 2.89
CA MET A 95 1.81 -2.02 2.92
C MET A 95 2.27 -3.47 2.66
N THR A 96 1.36 -4.44 2.69
CA THR A 96 1.65 -5.87 2.79
C THR A 96 0.90 -6.72 1.77
N ASN A 97 -0.35 -6.38 1.44
CA ASN A 97 -1.28 -7.23 0.71
C ASN A 97 -2.23 -6.43 -0.19
N VAL A 98 -2.94 -7.16 -1.05
CA VAL A 98 -4.17 -6.69 -1.69
C VAL A 98 -5.29 -6.73 -0.65
N VAL A 99 -5.96 -5.60 -0.43
CA VAL A 99 -7.08 -5.48 0.53
C VAL A 99 -8.44 -5.37 -0.16
N LEU A 100 -8.46 -4.98 -1.44
CA LEU A 100 -9.66 -4.98 -2.27
C LEU A 100 -9.30 -5.29 -3.73
N LYS A 101 -10.11 -6.10 -4.40
CA LYS A 101 -10.11 -6.29 -5.86
C LYS A 101 -11.56 -6.27 -6.33
N THR A 102 -11.97 -5.23 -7.04
CA THR A 102 -13.35 -5.04 -7.50
C THR A 102 -13.42 -4.47 -8.91
N GLY A 103 -14.49 -4.77 -9.64
CA GLY A 103 -14.83 -4.10 -10.91
C GLY A 103 -15.89 -3.00 -10.74
N SER A 104 -16.27 -2.68 -9.50
CA SER A 104 -17.34 -1.71 -9.18
C SER A 104 -16.74 -0.45 -8.58
N GLU A 105 -16.96 0.70 -9.22
CA GLU A 105 -16.58 2.01 -8.68
C GLU A 105 -17.24 2.28 -7.32
N GLN A 106 -18.51 1.90 -7.17
CA GLN A 106 -19.24 2.07 -5.92
C GLN A 106 -18.60 1.28 -4.77
N GLU A 107 -18.17 0.04 -5.02
CA GLU A 107 -17.52 -0.79 -4.01
C GLU A 107 -16.14 -0.24 -3.63
N LEU A 108 -15.39 0.26 -4.62
CA LEU A 108 -14.12 0.95 -4.36
C LEU A 108 -14.32 2.17 -3.47
N VAL A 109 -15.25 3.06 -3.81
CA VAL A 109 -15.51 4.28 -3.04
C VAL A 109 -15.99 3.94 -1.64
N GLN A 110 -16.93 3.01 -1.50
CA GLN A 110 -17.44 2.58 -0.21
C GLN A 110 -16.32 2.04 0.67
N PHE A 111 -15.48 1.13 0.14
CA PHE A 111 -14.36 0.60 0.88
C PHE A 111 -13.40 1.69 1.37
N LEU A 112 -13.06 2.64 0.50
CA LEU A 112 -12.14 3.73 0.84
C LEU A 112 -12.73 4.74 1.83
N GLN A 113 -14.06 4.84 1.94
CA GLN A 113 -14.74 5.65 2.94
C GLN A 113 -14.87 4.96 4.29
N GLU A 114 -15.02 3.63 4.29
CA GLU A 114 -15.29 2.83 5.50
C GLU A 114 -14.03 2.28 6.16
N HIS A 115 -12.90 2.22 5.45
CA HIS A 115 -11.68 1.57 5.94
C HIS A 115 -10.42 2.44 5.84
N HIS A 116 -9.53 2.26 6.81
CA HIS A 116 -8.17 2.81 6.81
C HIS A 116 -7.12 1.69 6.95
N PRO A 117 -5.92 1.81 6.35
CA PRO A 117 -4.97 0.69 6.26
C PRO A 117 -4.44 0.15 7.61
N ASN A 118 -4.63 0.88 8.70
CA ASN A 118 -4.12 0.58 10.03
C ASN A 118 -5.23 0.47 11.11
N GLU A 119 -6.49 0.31 10.71
CA GLU A 119 -7.62 0.15 11.64
C GLU A 119 -7.97 -1.30 11.96
#